data_AF-A0A961WP36-F1
#
_entry.id   AF-A0A961WP36-F1
#
_cell.length_a   1.000
_cell.length_b   1.000
_cell.length_c   1.000
_cell.angle_alpha   90.00
_cell.angle_beta   90.00
_cell.angle_gamma   90.00
#
_symmetry.space_group_name_H-M   'P 1'
#
loop_
_entity.id
_entity.type
_entity.pdbx_description
1 polymer ?
#
loop_
_entity_poly.entity_id
_entity_poly.type
_entity_poly.pdbx_seq_one_letter_code
_entity_poly.pdbx_strand_id
1 'polypeptide(L)' 'APFNPPDFGHAVVELNNQTHDHAEVFRFPKVRQYREQVEAFVRAAETGEKGIFTLEDSLANQKVIDAIYRAGESGGWEAV' A
#
# COMPACT_ATOMS: atom_id res chain seq x y z
N ALA A 1 9.76 -5.00 13.00
CA ALA A 1 9.01 -5.35 11.77
C ALA A 1 9.31 -4.28 10.73
N PRO A 2 9.63 -4.64 9.47
CA PRO A 2 10.39 -3.78 8.55
C PRO A 2 9.66 -2.53 8.05
N PHE A 3 8.32 -2.52 8.09
CA PHE A 3 7.51 -1.42 7.55
C PHE A 3 6.67 -0.69 8.61
N ASN A 4 6.79 -1.03 9.90
CA ASN A 4 6.15 -0.21 10.94
C ASN A 4 6.82 1.16 10.98
N PRO A 5 6.06 2.26 11.08
CA PRO A 5 6.64 3.56 11.42
C PRO A 5 7.47 3.49 12.71
N PRO A 6 8.51 4.35 12.82
CA PRO A 6 9.43 4.32 13.95
C PRO A 6 8.72 4.59 15.27
N ASP A 7 9.29 4.08 16.37
CA ASP A 7 8.76 4.31 17.71
C ASP A 7 8.88 5.78 18.16
N PHE A 8 9.83 6.53 17.57
CA PHE A 8 10.03 7.96 17.77
C PHE A 8 9.96 8.69 16.42
N GLY A 9 9.27 9.83 16.36
CA GLY A 9 9.04 10.57 15.12
C GLY A 9 7.85 10.05 14.32
N HIS A 10 7.85 10.31 13.00
CA HIS A 10 6.80 9.91 12.07
C HIS A 10 7.40 9.25 10.83
N ALA A 11 6.70 8.27 10.26
CA ALA A 11 6.92 7.93 8.86
C ALA A 11 6.34 9.07 8.01
N VAL A 12 7.06 9.45 6.96
CA VAL A 12 6.70 10.59 6.11
C VAL A 12 6.66 10.14 4.66
N VAL A 13 5.55 10.44 3.98
CA VAL A 13 5.45 10.36 2.52
C VAL A 13 5.37 11.79 2.00
N GLU A 14 6.26 12.14 1.08
CA GLU A 14 6.29 13.46 0.45
C GLU A 14 5.95 13.31 -1.04
N LEU A 15 4.84 13.92 -1.45
CA LEU A 15 4.39 13.93 -2.84
C LEU A 15 4.76 15.27 -3.46
N ASN A 16 5.71 15.23 -4.40
CA ASN A 16 6.13 16.41 -5.16
C ASN A 16 5.36 16.49 -6.47
N ASN A 17 4.96 17.70 -6.86
CA ASN A 17 4.40 17.93 -8.19
C ASN A 17 5.49 17.91 -9.28
N GLN A 18 5.08 17.89 -10.55
CA GLN A 18 5.99 17.78 -11.69
C GLN A 18 6.99 18.94 -11.80
N THR A 19 6.62 20.15 -11.33
CA THR A 19 7.49 21.32 -11.33
C THR A 19 8.41 21.38 -10.11
N HIS A 20 8.22 20.49 -9.13
CA HIS A 20 8.93 20.46 -7.85
C HIS A 20 8.83 21.78 -7.06
N ASP A 21 7.79 22.58 -7.29
CA ASP A 21 7.54 23.84 -6.57
C ASP A 21 6.58 23.68 -5.39
N HIS A 22 5.92 22.52 -5.30
CA HIS A 22 5.01 22.18 -4.23
C HIS A 22 5.19 20.73 -3.78
N ALA A 23 5.20 20.53 -2.46
CA ALA A 23 5.22 19.23 -1.82
C ALA A 23 4.07 19.09 -0.82
N GLU A 24 3.32 18.00 -0.95
CA GLU A 24 2.36 17.58 0.06
C GLU A 24 3.01 16.55 0.99
N VAL A 25 2.93 16.80 2.30
CA VAL A 25 3.61 15.97 3.31
C VAL A 25 2.58 15.22 4.15
N PHE A 26 2.55 13.90 4.00
CA PHE A 26 1.74 13.00 4.79
C PHE A 26 2.57 12.45 5.95
N ARG A 27 2.11 12.67 7.19
CA ARG A 27 2.78 12.21 8.41
C ARG A 27 1.98 11.09 9.04
N PHE A 28 2.62 9.94 9.20
CA PHE A 28 2.06 8.77 9.84
C PHE A 28 2.71 8.59 11.21
N PRO A 29 1.96 8.78 12.32
CA PRO A 29 2.48 8.52 13.66
C PRO A 29 2.78 7.03 13.85
N LYS A 30 3.33 6.71 15.02
CA LYS A 30 3.55 5.33 15.44
C LYS A 30 2.30 4.49 15.23
N VAL A 31 2.42 3.45 14.43
CA VAL A 31 1.40 2.41 14.26
C VAL A 31 2.05 1.04 14.27
N ARG A 32 1.41 0.09 14.94
CA ARG A 32 1.83 -1.31 14.96
C ARG A 32 1.16 -2.06 13.79
N GLN A 33 1.32 -1.58 12.56
CA GLN A 33 0.51 -2.01 11.40
C GLN A 33 0.43 -3.53 11.20
N TYR A 34 1.50 -4.30 11.44
CA TYR A 34 1.43 -5.77 11.36
C TYR A 34 0.52 -6.39 12.42
N ARG A 35 0.52 -5.83 13.63
CA ARG A 35 -0.40 -6.26 14.69
C ARG A 35 -1.83 -5.91 14.29
N GLU A 36 -2.05 -4.66 13.89
CA GLU A 36 -3.37 -4.18 13.48
C GLU A 36 -3.92 -4.98 12.29
N GLN A 37 -3.07 -5.38 11.33
CA GLN A 37 -3.43 -6.23 10.20
C GLN A 37 -3.92 -7.61 10.65
N VAL A 38 -3.20 -8.26 11.56
CA VAL A 38 -3.58 -9.58 12.09
C VAL A 38 -4.85 -9.46 12.94
N GLU A 39 -4.96 -8.43 13.77
CA GLU A 39 -6.17 -8.19 14.57
C GLU A 39 -7.40 -7.91 13.68
N ALA A 40 -7.23 -7.19 12.56
CA ALA A 40 -8.30 -6.99 11.58
C ALA A 40 -8.72 -8.30 10.91
N PHE A 41 -7.76 -9.17 10.56
CA PHE A 41 -8.06 -10.49 10.02
C PHE A 41 -8.85 -11.35 11.02
N VAL A 42 -8.43 -11.39 12.29
CA VAL A 42 -9.14 -12.14 13.34
C VAL A 42 -10.56 -11.62 13.52
N ARG A 43 -10.75 -10.30 13.61
CA ARG A 43 -12.09 -9.69 13.69
C ARG A 43 -12.99 -10.06 12.52
N ALA A 44 -12.45 -10.04 11.29
CA ALA A 44 -13.19 -10.44 10.10
C ALA A 44 -13.57 -11.92 10.13
N ALA A 45 -12.68 -12.79 10.61
CA ALA A 45 -12.94 -14.22 10.76
C ALA A 45 -14.02 -14.53 11.81
N GLU A 46 -14.05 -13.77 12.91
CA GLU A 46 -15.02 -13.98 14.01
C GLU A 46 -16.40 -13.37 13.71
N THR A 47 -16.44 -12.18 13.13
CA THR A 47 -17.68 -11.39 13.00
C THR A 47 -18.24 -11.39 11.58
N GLY A 48 -17.47 -11.85 10.59
CA GLY A 48 -17.81 -11.70 9.17
C GLY A 48 -17.72 -10.26 8.67
N GLU A 49 -17.07 -9.37 9.42
CA GLU A 49 -16.85 -7.97 9.04
C GLU A 49 -16.18 -7.86 7.67
N LYS A 50 -16.80 -7.09 6.78
CA LYS A 50 -16.23 -6.72 5.47
C LYS A 50 -15.34 -5.51 5.68
N GLY A 51 -14.12 -5.54 5.15
CA GLY A 51 -13.15 -4.43 5.34
C GLY A 51 -11.68 -4.86 5.36
N ILE A 52 -11.40 -6.15 5.24
CA ILE A 52 -10.05 -6.64 4.96
C ILE A 52 -9.82 -6.70 3.45
N PHE A 53 -8.55 -6.55 3.06
CA PHE A 53 -8.11 -6.63 1.67
C PHE A 53 -8.50 -7.98 1.06
N THR A 54 -9.23 -7.96 -0.05
CA THR A 54 -9.83 -9.17 -0.62
C THR A 54 -8.87 -9.93 -1.56
N LEU A 55 -9.28 -11.13 -1.98
CA LEU A 55 -8.53 -11.87 -3.00
C LEU A 55 -8.70 -11.20 -4.38
N GLU A 56 -9.85 -10.60 -4.65
CA GLU A 56 -10.12 -9.83 -5.84
C GLU A 56 -9.20 -8.59 -5.92
N ASP A 57 -9.01 -7.90 -4.79
CA ASP A 57 -8.04 -6.79 -4.69
C ASP A 57 -6.60 -7.30 -4.89
N SER A 58 -6.28 -8.48 -4.35
CA SER A 58 -4.96 -9.11 -4.54
C SER A 58 -4.69 -9.46 -6.00
N LEU A 59 -5.70 -9.97 -6.70
CA LEU A 59 -5.64 -10.23 -8.14
C LEU A 59 -5.47 -8.93 -8.93
N ALA A 60 -6.20 -7.87 -8.58
CA ALA A 60 -6.05 -6.56 -9.22
C ALA A 60 -4.63 -6.00 -9.03
N ASN A 61 -4.06 -6.09 -7.83
CA ASN A 61 -2.68 -5.70 -7.57
C ASN A 61 -1.69 -6.51 -8.41
N GLN A 62 -1.87 -7.83 -8.50
CA GLN A 62 -0.99 -8.68 -9.30
C GLN A 62 -1.06 -8.34 -10.79
N LYS A 63 -2.25 -8.04 -11.33
CA LYS A 63 -2.39 -7.61 -12.74
C LYS A 63 -1.60 -6.36 -13.07
N VAL A 64 -1.56 -5.40 -12.15
CA VAL A 64 -0.75 -4.19 -12.31
C VAL A 64 0.75 -4.54 -12.35
N ILE A 65 1.20 -5.42 -11.45
CA ILE A 65 2.58 -5.91 -11.44
C ILE A 65 2.92 -6.62 -12.75
N ASP A 66 2.03 -7.49 -13.23
CA ASP A 66 2.21 -8.21 -14.49
C ASP A 66 2.29 -7.25 -15.69
N ALA A 67 1.47 -6.19 -15.70
CA ALA A 67 1.51 -5.16 -16.73
C ALA A 67 2.83 -4.38 -16.72
N ILE A 68 3.38 -4.08 -15.54
CA ILE A 68 4.71 -3.45 -15.40
C ILE A 68 5.79 -4.36 -16.00
N TYR A 69 5.74 -5.66 -15.74
CA TYR A 69 6.69 -6.61 -16.34
C TYR A 69 6.56 -6.67 -17.86
N ARG A 70 5.33 -6.80 -18.39
CA ARG A 70 5.09 -6.77 -19.84
C ARG A 70 5.61 -5.49 -20.48
N ALA A 71 5.38 -4.33 -19.86
CA ALA A 71 5.84 -3.03 -20.37
C ALA A 71 7.36 -2.92 -20.37
N GLY A 72 8.03 -3.51 -19.36
CA GLY A 72 9.49 -3.61 -19.33
C GLY A 72 10.06 -4.47 -20.47
N GLU A 73 9.37 -5.53 -20.85
CA GLU A 73 9.76 -6.41 -21.96
C GLU A 73 9.45 -5.80 -23.34
N SER A 74 8.27 -5.18 -23.51
CA SER A 74 7.84 -4.61 -24.79
C SER A 74 8.43 -3.23 -25.07
N GLY A 75 8.90 -2.53 -24.03
CA GLY A 75 9.40 -1.15 -24.13
C GLY A 75 8.32 -0.12 -24.42
N GLY A 76 7.04 -0.50 -24.27
CA GLY A 76 5.88 0.32 -24.61
C GLY A 76 4.80 0.32 -23.54
N TRP A 77 3.67 0.94 -23.85
CA TRP A 77 2.50 0.95 -22.98
C TRP A 77 1.78 -0.39 -23.05
N GLU A 78 1.44 -0.95 -21.89
CA GLU A 78 0.68 -2.20 -21.76
C GLU A 78 -0.60 -1.96 -20.97
N ALA A 79 -1.67 -2.64 -21.37
CA ALA A 79 -2.92 -2.65 -20.61
C ALA A 79 -2.78 -3.48 -19.33
N VAL A 80 -3.53 -3.10 -18.29
CA VAL A 80 -3.69 -3.88 -17.04
C VAL A 80 -4.73 -4.98 -17.22
#